data_AF-A0A0S8AA31-F1
#
_entry.id   AF-A0A0S8AA31-F1
#
_cell.length_a   1.000
_cell.length_b   1.000
_cell.length_c   1.000
_cell.angle_alpha   90.00
_cell.angle_beta   90.00
_cell.angle_gamma   90.00
#
_symmetry.space_group_name_H-M   'P 1'
#
loop_
_entity.id
_entity.type
_entity.pdbx_description
1 polymer ?
#
loop_
_entity_poly.entity_id
_entity_poly.type
_entity_poly.pdbx_seq_one_letter_code
_entity_poly.pdbx_strand_id
1 'polypeptide(L)'
;MKKLLLSAVLLFVAGCQTLQLVNPYDPVIDSGIKEYKESINLFAKNMADAAGTAAGTYENNLDNYNVLETKIDLLIDRATIQSNGKGCQLTVDVGAKVSEIMGDKDPPRKESGDSYGCTERLLVLVKEQLATLQTIHETTDKCQNKEAADPAQISCLRPATSETAMKITNQSINAAWVVETAKKTEKEK
;
A
#
# COMPACT_ATOMS: atom_id res chain seq x y z
N MET A 1 -5.48 -70.57 10.63
CA MET A 1 -5.12 -69.41 11.46
C MET A 1 -4.15 -68.51 10.69
N LYS A 2 -4.68 -67.68 9.79
CA LYS A 2 -3.98 -66.68 8.99
C LYS A 2 -4.97 -65.53 8.86
N LYS A 3 -4.56 -64.32 9.25
CA LYS A 3 -5.20 -62.99 9.09
C LYS A 3 -5.16 -62.22 10.41
N LEU A 4 -4.01 -61.63 10.71
CA LEU A 4 -3.89 -60.59 11.75
C LEU A 4 -2.56 -59.84 11.62
N LEU A 5 -2.19 -59.44 10.41
CA LEU A 5 -0.98 -58.63 10.17
C LEU A 5 -1.20 -57.77 8.92
N LEU A 6 -2.18 -56.86 8.93
CA LEU A 6 -2.38 -55.92 7.82
C LEU A 6 -3.26 -54.72 8.23
N SER A 7 -2.91 -54.02 9.32
CA SER A 7 -3.64 -52.80 9.70
C SER A 7 -2.79 -51.69 10.35
N ALA A 8 -1.46 -51.71 10.18
CA ALA A 8 -0.56 -50.77 10.87
C ALA A 8 0.16 -49.76 9.96
N VAL A 9 -0.38 -49.41 8.78
CA VAL A 9 0.29 -48.48 7.83
C VAL A 9 -0.56 -47.26 7.45
N LEU A 10 -1.78 -47.11 7.99
CA LEU A 10 -2.73 -46.07 7.55
C LEU A 10 -3.00 -44.93 8.54
N LEU A 11 -2.13 -44.74 9.54
CA LEU A 11 -2.30 -43.69 10.56
C LEU A 11 -1.39 -42.45 10.39
N PHE A 12 -0.63 -42.34 9.29
CA PHE A 12 0.33 -41.24 9.09
C PHE A 12 -0.16 -40.07 8.21
N VAL A 13 -1.43 -40.02 7.81
CA VAL A 13 -1.94 -38.93 6.94
C VAL A 13 -2.89 -37.95 7.66
N ALA A 14 -3.12 -38.12 8.96
CA ALA A 14 -3.97 -37.21 9.75
C ALA A 14 -3.23 -35.94 10.26
N GLY A 15 -2.07 -35.63 9.67
CA GLY A 15 -1.27 -34.46 9.97
C GLY A 15 -0.93 -33.69 8.71
N CYS A 16 -1.93 -33.31 7.90
CA CYS A 16 -1.78 -32.17 7.00
C CYS A 16 -1.64 -30.91 7.87
N GLN A 17 -0.49 -30.75 8.53
CA GLN A 17 0.01 -29.44 8.87
C GLN A 17 -0.03 -28.67 7.56
N THR A 18 -0.85 -27.64 7.52
CA THR A 18 -0.85 -26.64 6.46
C THR A 18 0.58 -26.18 6.29
N LEU A 19 1.28 -26.76 5.31
CA LEU A 19 2.56 -26.29 4.83
C LEU A 19 2.30 -24.85 4.36
N GLN A 20 2.56 -23.89 5.23
CA GLN A 20 2.72 -22.49 4.83
C GLN A 20 4.01 -22.42 4.03
N LEU A 21 3.90 -22.79 2.75
CA LEU A 21 4.99 -22.72 1.77
C LEU A 21 5.44 -21.28 1.50
N VAL A 22 4.63 -20.30 1.90
CA VAL A 22 4.89 -18.87 1.69
C VAL A 22 4.90 -18.18 3.06
N ASN A 23 6.02 -17.53 3.38
CA ASN A 23 6.16 -16.70 4.57
C ASN A 23 5.22 -15.47 4.46
N PRO A 24 4.40 -15.16 5.49
CA PRO A 24 3.56 -13.96 5.51
C PRO A 24 4.33 -12.66 5.31
N TYR A 25 5.56 -12.60 5.82
CA TYR A 25 6.43 -11.42 5.70
C TYR A 25 7.23 -11.45 4.40
N ASP A 26 7.22 -10.34 3.67
CA ASP A 26 8.14 -10.09 2.55
C ASP A 26 9.13 -8.95 2.85
N PRO A 27 10.45 -9.19 2.83
CA PRO A 27 11.42 -8.10 2.92
C PRO A 27 11.37 -7.16 1.69
N VAL A 28 10.94 -7.65 0.52
CA VAL A 28 10.81 -6.81 -0.68
C VAL A 28 9.60 -5.88 -0.56
N ILE A 29 8.50 -6.35 0.03
CA ILE A 29 7.34 -5.48 0.27
C ILE A 29 7.68 -4.44 1.35
N ASP A 30 8.35 -4.83 2.45
CA ASP A 30 8.79 -3.89 3.51
C ASP A 30 9.73 -2.80 2.98
N SER A 31 10.75 -3.16 2.19
CA SER A 31 11.64 -2.16 1.55
C SER A 31 10.87 -1.33 0.52
N GLY A 32 10.07 -1.98 -0.33
CA GLY A 32 9.33 -1.33 -1.39
C GLY A 32 8.31 -0.31 -0.88
N ILE A 33 7.64 -0.56 0.25
CA ILE A 33 6.75 0.42 0.89
C ILE A 33 7.52 1.67 1.31
N LYS A 34 8.73 1.51 1.88
CA LYS A 34 9.57 2.64 2.28
C LYS A 34 10.05 3.46 1.08
N GLU A 35 10.58 2.78 0.07
CA GLU A 35 11.05 3.42 -1.16
C GLU A 35 9.91 4.12 -1.92
N TYR A 36 8.73 3.52 -1.94
CA TYR A 36 7.53 4.12 -2.52
C TYR A 36 7.13 5.39 -1.75
N LYS A 37 7.10 5.32 -0.41
CA LYS A 37 6.81 6.46 0.47
C LYS A 37 7.74 7.63 0.20
N GLU A 38 9.04 7.37 0.11
CA GLU A 38 10.03 8.39 -0.19
C GLU A 38 9.81 8.99 -1.58
N SER A 39 9.57 8.14 -2.59
CA SER A 39 9.33 8.56 -3.98
C SER A 39 8.11 9.47 -4.09
N ILE A 40 6.97 9.08 -3.52
CA ILE A 40 5.73 9.86 -3.64
C ILE A 40 5.78 11.17 -2.84
N ASN A 41 6.41 11.17 -1.66
CA ASN A 41 6.57 12.39 -0.87
C ASN A 41 7.50 13.38 -1.57
N LEU A 42 8.62 12.91 -2.13
CA LEU A 42 9.53 13.76 -2.89
C LEU A 42 8.83 14.34 -4.13
N PHE A 43 8.09 13.51 -4.87
CA PHE A 43 7.32 13.94 -6.02
C PHE A 43 6.29 15.02 -5.67
N ALA A 44 5.45 14.76 -4.66
CA ALA A 44 4.43 15.71 -4.22
C ALA A 44 5.01 17.04 -3.71
N LYS A 45 6.17 16.98 -3.04
CA LYS A 45 6.93 18.17 -2.63
C LYS A 45 7.44 18.95 -3.83
N ASN A 46 8.09 18.29 -4.78
CA ASN A 46 8.64 18.95 -5.97
C ASN A 46 7.56 19.63 -6.80
N MET A 47 6.39 18.98 -6.96
CA MET A 47 5.23 19.60 -7.63
C MET A 47 4.72 20.83 -6.89
N ALA A 48 4.60 20.76 -5.56
CA ALA A 48 4.19 21.89 -4.74
C ALA A 48 5.16 23.07 -4.81
N ASP A 49 6.47 22.79 -4.77
CA ASP A 49 7.53 23.80 -4.86
C ASP A 49 7.56 24.45 -6.26
N ALA A 50 7.25 23.68 -7.31
CA ALA A 50 7.15 24.15 -8.69
C ALA A 50 5.78 24.75 -9.07
N ALA A 51 4.84 24.86 -8.13
CA ALA A 51 3.47 25.29 -8.42
C ALA A 51 3.42 26.67 -9.10
N GLY A 52 2.68 26.75 -10.22
CA GLY A 52 2.55 27.96 -11.04
C GLY A 52 3.69 28.17 -12.04
N THR A 53 4.58 27.20 -12.21
CA THR A 53 5.61 27.18 -13.28
C THR A 53 5.31 26.05 -14.27
N ALA A 54 5.95 26.07 -15.45
CA ALA A 54 5.86 25.00 -16.42
C ALA A 54 6.24 23.63 -15.80
N ALA A 55 7.30 23.56 -15.00
CA ALA A 55 7.75 22.32 -14.36
C ALA A 55 6.73 21.73 -13.37
N GLY A 56 5.83 22.55 -12.83
CA GLY A 56 4.77 22.14 -11.92
C GLY A 56 3.44 21.80 -12.58
N THR A 57 3.39 21.73 -13.92
CA THR A 57 2.18 21.35 -14.67
C THR A 57 1.98 19.84 -14.69
N TYR A 58 0.73 19.40 -14.87
CA TYR A 58 0.40 18.00 -14.97
C TYR A 58 1.10 17.31 -16.15
N GLU A 59 1.09 17.96 -17.31
CA GLU A 59 1.66 17.41 -18.54
C GLU A 59 3.16 17.11 -18.39
N ASN A 60 3.90 17.98 -17.70
CA ASN A 60 5.33 17.78 -17.44
C ASN A 60 5.63 16.76 -16.32
N ASN A 61 4.61 16.27 -15.61
CA ASN A 61 4.75 15.33 -14.51
C ASN A 61 4.09 13.97 -14.78
N LEU A 62 3.55 13.74 -15.98
CA LEU A 62 2.86 12.49 -16.33
C LEU A 62 3.74 11.25 -16.15
N ASP A 63 5.01 11.33 -16.55
CA ASP A 63 5.96 10.22 -16.41
C ASP A 63 6.21 9.85 -14.95
N ASN A 64 6.20 10.82 -14.03
CA ASN A 64 6.34 10.55 -12.59
C ASN A 64 5.13 9.78 -12.05
N TYR A 65 3.91 10.11 -12.50
CA TYR A 65 2.72 9.33 -12.14
C TYR A 65 2.82 7.89 -12.67
N ASN A 66 3.22 7.70 -13.93
CA ASN A 66 3.38 6.36 -14.52
C ASN A 66 4.41 5.52 -13.75
N VAL A 67 5.54 6.12 -13.34
CA VAL A 67 6.57 5.44 -12.54
C VAL A 67 6.03 5.06 -11.16
N LEU A 68 5.31 5.96 -10.49
CA LEU A 68 4.70 5.66 -9.20
C LEU A 68 3.63 4.57 -9.32
N GLU A 69 2.75 4.65 -10.32
CA GLU A 69 1.73 3.63 -10.58
C GLU A 69 2.37 2.25 -10.80
N THR A 70 3.41 2.17 -11.63
CA THR A 70 4.14 0.92 -11.86
C THR A 70 4.75 0.37 -10.57
N LYS A 71 5.34 1.23 -9.73
CA LYS A 71 5.91 0.80 -8.45
C LYS A 71 4.85 0.25 -7.50
N ILE A 72 3.71 0.92 -7.36
CA ILE A 72 2.66 0.43 -6.46
C ILE A 72 2.00 -0.84 -7.00
N ASP A 73 1.84 -0.98 -8.32
CA ASP A 73 1.31 -2.20 -8.95
C ASP A 73 2.19 -3.41 -8.68
N LEU A 74 3.52 -3.26 -8.82
CA LEU A 74 4.45 -4.34 -8.49
C LEU A 74 4.36 -4.78 -7.01
N LEU A 75 4.12 -3.83 -6.10
CA LEU A 75 3.92 -4.15 -4.68
C LEU A 75 2.58 -4.83 -4.44
N ILE A 76 1.52 -4.40 -5.12
CA ILE A 76 0.19 -5.02 -5.06
C ILE A 76 0.27 -6.45 -5.59
N ASP A 77 0.81 -6.68 -6.79
CA ASP A 77 0.94 -8.01 -7.39
C ASP A 77 1.69 -8.98 -6.46
N ARG A 78 2.77 -8.50 -5.84
CA ARG A 78 3.53 -9.28 -4.88
C ARG A 78 2.73 -9.58 -3.61
N ALA A 79 2.01 -8.59 -3.08
CA ALA A 79 1.15 -8.76 -1.92
C ALA A 79 -0.02 -9.73 -2.23
N THR A 80 -0.57 -9.72 -3.45
CA THR A 80 -1.61 -10.65 -3.91
C THR A 80 -1.07 -12.09 -3.95
N ILE A 81 0.15 -12.31 -4.44
CA ILE A 81 0.79 -13.63 -4.40
C ILE A 81 0.94 -14.13 -2.96
N GLN A 82 1.32 -13.23 -2.03
CA GLN A 82 1.42 -13.57 -0.61
C GLN A 82 0.06 -13.80 0.06
N SER A 83 -0.96 -13.05 -0.35
CA SER A 83 -2.31 -13.19 0.18
C SER A 83 -2.91 -14.54 -0.19
N ASN A 84 -2.54 -15.09 -1.36
CA ASN A 84 -3.05 -16.37 -1.88
C ASN A 84 -4.60 -16.43 -1.81
N GLY A 85 -5.26 -15.30 -2.12
CA GLY A 85 -6.71 -15.15 -2.07
C GLY A 85 -7.31 -15.06 -0.66
N LYS A 86 -6.48 -14.99 0.39
CA LYS A 86 -6.94 -14.76 1.76
C LYS A 86 -7.32 -13.30 1.93
N GLY A 87 -8.46 -13.06 2.58
CA GLY A 87 -8.91 -11.72 2.90
C GLY A 87 -8.00 -11.02 3.91
N CYS A 88 -8.26 -9.73 4.15
CA CYS A 88 -7.61 -9.00 5.22
C CYS A 88 -8.28 -9.29 6.58
N GLN A 89 -7.55 -9.91 7.50
CA GLN A 89 -7.96 -10.04 8.90
C GLN A 89 -6.79 -9.68 9.82
N LEU A 90 -6.95 -8.62 10.62
CA LEU A 90 -5.94 -8.22 11.60
C LEU A 90 -6.23 -8.82 12.98
N THR A 91 -5.17 -9.16 13.70
CA THR A 91 -5.25 -9.40 15.15
C THR A 91 -5.69 -8.14 15.87
N VAL A 92 -6.23 -8.25 17.09
CA VAL A 92 -6.75 -7.10 17.85
C VAL A 92 -5.69 -5.99 18.01
N ASP A 93 -4.45 -6.37 18.33
CA ASP A 93 -3.35 -5.43 18.57
C ASP A 93 -2.90 -4.70 17.30
N VAL A 94 -2.74 -5.42 16.18
CA VAL A 94 -2.34 -4.82 14.90
C VAL A 94 -3.50 -4.01 14.33
N GLY A 95 -4.72 -4.51 14.47
CA GLY A 95 -5.95 -3.82 14.13
C GLY A 95 -6.01 -2.46 14.81
N ALA A 96 -5.88 -2.40 16.14
CA ALA A 96 -5.92 -1.15 16.89
C ALA A 96 -4.92 -0.09 16.38
N LYS A 97 -3.67 -0.50 16.07
CA LYS A 97 -2.65 0.39 15.50
C LYS A 97 -3.02 0.88 14.10
N VAL A 98 -3.53 0.01 13.25
CA VAL A 98 -4.00 0.37 11.91
C VAL A 98 -5.17 1.35 12.00
N SER A 99 -6.10 1.15 12.93
CA SER A 99 -7.26 2.03 13.12
C SER A 99 -6.89 3.41 13.62
N GLU A 100 -5.89 3.52 14.50
CA GLU A 100 -5.35 4.81 14.96
C GLU A 100 -4.81 5.63 13.78
N ILE A 101 -4.23 4.95 12.78
CA ILE A 101 -3.69 5.59 11.57
C ILE A 101 -4.80 5.92 10.56
N MET A 102 -5.74 5.00 10.38
CA MET A 102 -6.71 4.99 9.27
C MET A 102 -8.05 5.65 9.58
N GLY A 103 -8.42 5.80 10.86
CA GLY A 103 -9.74 6.30 11.26
C GLY A 103 -10.87 5.47 10.65
N ASP A 104 -11.80 6.13 9.95
CA ASP A 104 -13.00 5.50 9.35
C ASP A 104 -12.70 4.52 8.20
N LYS A 105 -11.45 4.45 7.72
CA LYS A 105 -11.01 3.51 6.67
C LYS A 105 -10.44 2.20 7.22
N ASP A 106 -10.80 1.84 8.45
CA ASP A 106 -10.33 0.68 9.18
C ASP A 106 -10.72 -0.65 8.49
N PRO A 107 -9.79 -1.60 8.29
CA PRO A 107 -10.15 -2.95 7.87
C PRO A 107 -10.88 -3.74 8.98
N PRO A 108 -11.68 -4.77 8.62
CA PRO A 108 -12.39 -5.61 9.59
C PRO A 108 -11.45 -6.41 10.51
N ARG A 109 -11.88 -6.64 11.76
CA ARG A 109 -11.09 -7.28 12.84
C ARG A 109 -11.68 -8.61 13.32
N LYS A 110 -10.82 -9.53 13.79
CA LYS A 110 -11.21 -10.78 14.50
C LYS A 110 -10.18 -11.16 15.58
N GLU A 111 -10.60 -11.95 16.56
CA GLU A 111 -9.73 -12.46 17.64
C GLU A 111 -8.58 -13.34 17.11
N SER A 112 -8.83 -14.08 16.03
CA SER A 112 -7.82 -14.76 15.21
C SER A 112 -8.01 -14.31 13.76
N GLY A 113 -6.94 -13.83 13.15
CA GLY A 113 -6.95 -13.29 11.80
C GLY A 113 -5.58 -13.42 11.18
N ASP A 114 -5.55 -13.64 9.86
CA ASP A 114 -4.31 -13.76 9.12
C ASP A 114 -4.08 -12.48 8.29
N SER A 115 -2.98 -11.78 8.57
CA SER A 115 -2.74 -10.43 8.04
C SER A 115 -2.31 -10.42 6.56
N TYR A 116 -2.34 -11.59 5.90
CA TYR A 116 -1.82 -11.83 4.56
C TYR A 116 -2.46 -10.89 3.53
N GLY A 117 -3.80 -10.77 3.50
CA GLY A 117 -4.51 -9.88 2.57
C GLY A 117 -4.57 -8.41 2.98
N CYS A 118 -4.08 -8.04 4.16
CA CYS A 118 -4.17 -6.66 4.64
C CYS A 118 -3.20 -5.72 3.94
N THR A 119 -2.00 -6.19 3.64
CA THR A 119 -1.02 -5.38 2.90
C THR A 119 -1.51 -5.09 1.49
N GLU A 120 -2.01 -6.10 0.77
CA GLU A 120 -2.63 -5.94 -0.55
C GLU A 120 -3.73 -4.87 -0.52
N ARG A 121 -4.70 -5.00 0.38
CA ARG A 121 -5.81 -4.05 0.51
C ARG A 121 -5.34 -2.62 0.78
N LEU A 122 -4.35 -2.45 1.65
CA LEU A 122 -3.82 -1.13 2.00
C LEU A 122 -3.02 -0.52 0.84
N LEU A 123 -2.27 -1.32 0.08
CA LEU A 123 -1.57 -0.86 -1.12
C LEU A 123 -2.52 -0.47 -2.25
N VAL A 124 -3.63 -1.20 -2.44
CA VAL A 124 -4.70 -0.80 -3.36
C VAL A 124 -5.25 0.58 -3.00
N LEU A 125 -5.49 0.82 -1.71
CA LEU A 125 -5.93 2.14 -1.25
C LEU A 125 -4.89 3.24 -1.50
N VAL A 126 -3.59 2.93 -1.38
CA VAL A 126 -2.50 3.85 -1.75
C VAL A 126 -2.53 4.15 -3.26
N LYS A 127 -2.82 3.16 -4.11
CA LYS A 127 -3.00 3.37 -5.56
C LYS A 127 -4.18 4.29 -5.86
N GLU A 128 -5.33 4.08 -5.23
CA GLU A 128 -6.50 4.96 -5.38
C GLU A 128 -6.21 6.42 -4.97
N GLN A 129 -5.39 6.60 -3.93
CA GLN A 129 -4.97 7.92 -3.48
C GLN A 129 -4.01 8.60 -4.46
N LEU A 130 -3.10 7.84 -5.10
CA LEU A 130 -2.26 8.36 -6.20
C LEU A 130 -3.13 8.82 -7.38
N ALA A 131 -4.12 8.02 -7.79
CA ALA A 131 -5.05 8.39 -8.86
C ALA A 131 -5.87 9.64 -8.51
N THR A 132 -6.26 9.78 -7.24
CA THR A 132 -6.94 11.00 -6.75
C THR A 132 -6.03 12.22 -6.85
N LEU A 133 -4.77 12.08 -6.42
CA LEU A 133 -3.77 13.15 -6.53
C LEU A 133 -3.55 13.57 -7.98
N GLN A 134 -3.46 12.60 -8.89
CA GLN A 134 -3.33 12.82 -10.33
C GLN A 134 -4.53 13.61 -10.89
N THR A 135 -5.75 13.16 -10.57
CA THR A 135 -6.99 13.82 -11.01
C THR A 135 -7.07 15.26 -10.50
N ILE A 136 -6.70 15.49 -9.24
CA ILE A 136 -6.67 16.84 -8.66
C ILE A 136 -5.70 17.73 -9.44
N HIS A 137 -4.48 17.24 -9.68
CA HIS A 137 -3.45 17.98 -10.41
C HIS A 137 -3.92 18.33 -11.83
N GLU A 138 -4.42 17.35 -12.58
CA GLU A 138 -4.87 17.52 -13.96
C GLU A 138 -6.05 18.49 -14.06
N THR A 139 -7.11 18.24 -13.30
CA THR A 139 -8.43 18.79 -13.60
C THR A 139 -8.90 19.86 -12.61
N THR A 140 -8.58 19.69 -11.32
CA THR A 140 -9.24 20.45 -10.26
C THR A 140 -8.42 21.65 -9.83
N ASP A 141 -7.13 21.43 -9.60
CA ASP A 141 -6.27 22.43 -9.00
C ASP A 141 -5.53 23.24 -10.06
N LYS A 142 -5.54 24.56 -9.86
CA LYS A 142 -5.03 25.54 -10.83
C LYS A 142 -4.21 26.60 -10.12
N CYS A 143 -3.14 27.04 -10.78
CA CYS A 143 -2.25 28.10 -10.30
C CYS A 143 -2.22 29.22 -11.31
N GLN A 144 -1.94 30.42 -10.83
CA GLN A 144 -1.50 31.51 -11.70
C GLN A 144 -0.13 31.15 -12.30
N ASN A 145 -0.02 31.26 -13.62
CA ASN A 145 1.26 31.10 -14.30
C ASN A 145 2.19 32.26 -13.92
N LYS A 146 3.24 31.96 -13.15
CA LYS A 146 4.24 32.92 -12.66
C LYS A 146 5.23 33.35 -13.74
N GLU A 147 5.28 32.62 -14.85
CA GLU A 147 6.23 32.81 -15.94
C GLU A 147 5.62 33.52 -17.15
N ALA A 148 4.28 33.64 -17.19
CA ALA A 148 3.58 34.31 -18.27
C ALA A 148 3.47 35.83 -18.06
N ALA A 149 3.55 36.59 -19.16
CA ALA A 149 3.34 38.04 -19.15
C ALA A 149 1.88 38.45 -18.85
N ASP A 150 0.93 37.54 -19.10
CA ASP A 150 -0.48 37.62 -18.71
C ASP A 150 -0.79 36.36 -17.87
N PRO A 151 -1.22 36.49 -16.60
CA PRO A 151 -1.35 35.35 -15.69
C PRO A 151 -2.57 34.50 -16.05
N ALA A 152 -2.41 33.63 -17.05
CA ALA A 152 -3.33 32.54 -17.31
C ALA A 152 -3.24 31.48 -16.20
N GLN A 153 -4.36 30.81 -15.95
CA GLN A 153 -4.36 29.66 -15.05
C GLN A 153 -3.79 28.42 -15.75
N ILE A 154 -2.92 27.70 -15.05
CA ILE A 154 -2.36 26.42 -15.50
C ILE A 154 -2.73 25.32 -14.51
N SER A 155 -2.79 24.08 -15.00
CA SER A 155 -2.79 22.90 -14.12
C SER A 155 -1.57 22.95 -13.21
N CYS A 156 -1.81 22.75 -11.92
CA CYS A 156 -0.75 22.64 -10.93
C CYS A 156 -1.31 21.94 -9.70
N LEU A 157 -0.44 21.53 -8.79
CA LEU A 157 -0.84 21.15 -7.45
C LEU A 157 -0.40 22.20 -6.43
N ARG A 158 -1.35 22.91 -5.81
CA ARG A 158 -1.02 23.91 -4.78
C ARG A 158 -0.41 23.24 -3.55
N PRO A 159 0.49 23.91 -2.82
CA PRO A 159 1.12 23.34 -1.63
C PRO A 159 0.14 22.80 -0.59
N ALA A 160 -0.92 23.54 -0.26
CA ALA A 160 -1.93 23.10 0.72
C ALA A 160 -2.69 21.83 0.26
N THR A 161 -2.98 21.75 -1.04
CA THR A 161 -3.62 20.57 -1.65
C THR A 161 -2.69 19.37 -1.59
N SER A 162 -1.41 19.57 -1.96
CA SER A 162 -0.35 18.54 -1.88
C SER A 162 -0.18 18.02 -0.46
N GLU A 163 -0.10 18.92 0.54
CA GLU A 163 0.04 18.55 1.94
C GLU A 163 -1.15 17.70 2.43
N THR A 164 -2.37 18.11 2.10
CA THR A 164 -3.59 17.38 2.49
C THR A 164 -3.63 16.00 1.85
N ALA A 165 -3.39 15.91 0.54
CA ALA A 165 -3.38 14.65 -0.20
C ALA A 165 -2.27 13.71 0.32
N MET A 166 -1.09 14.25 0.62
CA MET A 166 0.01 13.47 1.17
C MET A 166 -0.21 13.02 2.61
N LYS A 167 -0.93 13.80 3.42
CA LYS A 167 -1.33 13.35 4.75
C LYS A 167 -2.18 12.08 4.66
N ILE A 168 -3.18 12.08 3.77
CA ILE A 168 -4.07 10.92 3.55
C ILE A 168 -3.27 9.74 2.98
N THR A 169 -2.43 10.01 1.99
CA THR A 169 -1.64 8.95 1.34
C THR A 169 -0.64 8.29 2.30
N ASN A 170 0.04 9.10 3.12
CA ASN A 170 0.96 8.59 4.13
C ASN A 170 0.24 7.79 5.24
N GLN A 171 -1.03 8.07 5.55
CA GLN A 171 -1.79 7.22 6.49
C GLN A 171 -1.89 5.79 5.96
N SER A 172 -2.31 5.59 4.72
CA SER A 172 -2.46 4.26 4.14
C SER A 172 -1.12 3.54 3.93
N ILE A 173 -0.08 4.26 3.53
CA ILE A 173 1.30 3.73 3.46
C ILE A 173 1.79 3.29 4.84
N ASN A 174 1.62 4.11 5.88
CA ASN A 174 2.05 3.78 7.24
C ASN A 174 1.27 2.58 7.78
N ALA A 175 -0.03 2.49 7.50
CA ALA A 175 -0.83 1.34 7.87
C ALA A 175 -0.32 0.05 7.21
N ALA A 176 -0.02 0.09 5.91
CA ALA A 176 0.57 -1.05 5.20
C ALA A 176 1.91 -1.48 5.83
N TRP A 177 2.73 -0.50 6.19
CA TRP A 177 4.01 -0.74 6.84
C TRP A 177 3.89 -1.35 8.25
N VAL A 178 2.91 -0.92 9.05
CA VAL A 178 2.62 -1.51 10.37
C VAL A 178 2.24 -2.98 10.24
N VAL A 179 1.43 -3.32 9.23
CA VAL A 179 1.05 -4.71 8.95
C VAL A 179 2.26 -5.56 8.58
N GLU A 180 3.11 -5.09 7.66
CA GLU A 180 4.34 -5.81 7.28
C GLU A 180 5.32 -5.97 8.44
N THR A 181 5.46 -4.95 9.27
CA THR A 181 6.32 -5.01 10.46
C THR A 181 5.80 -6.04 11.47
N ALA A 182 4.47 -6.12 11.66
CA ALA A 182 3.88 -7.11 12.56
C ALA A 182 4.15 -8.55 12.08
N LYS A 183 4.00 -8.83 10.78
CA LYS A 183 4.32 -10.12 10.17
C LYS A 183 5.78 -10.53 10.41
N LYS A 184 6.71 -9.58 10.37
CA LYS A 184 8.13 -9.81 10.69
C LYS A 184 8.31 -10.27 12.13
N THR A 185 7.64 -9.63 13.09
CA THR A 185 7.77 -9.97 14.52
C THR A 185 7.10 -11.28 14.92
N GLU A 186 6.04 -11.69 14.22
CA GLU A 186 5.41 -13.00 14.45
C GLU A 186 6.32 -14.17 14.04
N LYS A 187 7.21 -13.95 13.07
CA LYS A 187 8.23 -14.94 12.66
C LYS A 187 9.32 -15.18 13.72
N GLU A 188 9.58 -14.19 14.57
CA GLU A 188 10.67 -14.23 15.56
C GLU A 188 10.25 -14.88 16.90
N LYS A 189 8.97 -15.26 17.04
CA LYS A 189 8.41 -15.98 18.20
C LYS A 189 8.31 -17.47 17.93
#